data_AF-A0A538R7M6-F1
#
_entry.id   AF-A0A538R7M6-F1
#
_cell.length_a   1.000
_cell.length_b   1.000
_cell.length_c   1.000
_cell.angle_alpha   90.00
_cell.angle_beta   90.00
_cell.angle_gamma   90.00
#
_symmetry.space_group_name_H-M   'P 1'
#
loop_
_entity.id
_entity.type
_entity.pdbx_description
1 polymer ?
#
loop_
_entity_poly.entity_id
_entity_poly.type
_entity_poly.pdbx_seq_one_letter_code
_entity_poly.pdbx_strand_id
1 'polypeptide(L)'
;TRPKVYYVGAESSTLSPALQRAAPSFVFGQRPAAERDLIQMVADAQARERGGDGATSRTVYDAPHAPRPWGWRVSTYLWTKSIAAGALMMAALTLPLERAGGMAADASLLRLTAPVLALLFLAITSGLLVLDLKRPDRFLYVLFRSNPRSWLVRGSWILMADGAVAALWLLAGLTGHGGLQATLVLPALLLGAATAGYSAFLFGQAEGRDFWQSPLLLPHLLVAALLAGGAALIAVGAMVAGRADVVTGFDPPLIGGLVLHGVLLFSELGVTHANLDVARAAALITRGPYRGVFWGGVVVAGLGLPFVLLMAADVAGLSPLRVLAAVFALAGLWLWEDLWVKAGQSIPLS
;
A
#
# COMPACT_ATOMS: atom_id res chain seq x y z
N THR A 1 -20.09 8.03 16.90
CA THR A 1 -21.50 8.45 16.77
C THR A 1 -22.38 7.37 17.35
N ARG A 2 -23.34 7.69 18.23
CA ARG A 2 -24.30 6.68 18.72
C ARG A 2 -25.25 6.29 17.57
N PRO A 3 -25.68 5.02 17.46
CA PRO A 3 -26.62 4.62 16.41
C PRO A 3 -27.89 5.48 16.50
N LYS A 4 -28.33 5.99 15.34
CA LYS A 4 -29.55 6.80 15.22
C LYS A 4 -30.80 5.95 14.95
N VAL A 5 -30.61 4.65 14.74
CA VAL A 5 -31.67 3.67 14.48
C VAL A 5 -31.46 2.52 15.46
N TYR A 6 -32.52 2.17 16.19
CA TYR A 6 -32.56 1.02 17.09
C TYR A 6 -33.68 0.11 16.61
N TYR A 7 -33.35 -1.15 16.33
CA TYR A 7 -34.36 -2.14 15.98
C TYR A 7 -34.96 -2.71 17.26
N VAL A 8 -36.28 -2.60 17.39
CA VAL A 8 -37.02 -3.17 18.52
C VAL A 8 -37.31 -4.64 18.20
N GLY A 9 -36.95 -5.54 19.12
CA GLY A 9 -37.21 -6.98 18.99
C GLY A 9 -36.21 -7.76 18.12
N ALA A 10 -35.17 -7.10 17.57
CA ALA A 10 -34.06 -7.78 16.92
C ALA A 10 -32.90 -7.99 17.90
N GLU A 11 -32.33 -9.19 17.91
CA GLU A 11 -31.10 -9.45 18.67
C GLU A 11 -29.92 -8.70 18.03
N SER A 12 -28.99 -8.18 18.84
CA SER A 12 -27.81 -7.46 18.37
C SER A 12 -26.97 -8.25 17.37
N SER A 13 -26.98 -9.58 17.47
CA SER A 13 -26.26 -10.50 16.60
C SER A 13 -26.83 -10.61 15.17
N THR A 14 -28.11 -10.26 15.00
CA THR A 14 -28.73 -10.11 13.68
C THR A 14 -28.27 -8.84 12.97
N LEU A 15 -27.86 -7.82 13.73
CA LEU A 15 -27.43 -6.52 13.20
C LEU A 15 -25.91 -6.41 13.05
N SER A 16 -25.16 -7.21 13.81
CA SER A 16 -23.70 -7.18 13.83
C SER A 16 -23.15 -8.56 13.44
N PRO A 17 -22.69 -8.73 12.18
CA PRO A 17 -22.05 -9.97 11.72
C PRO A 17 -20.89 -10.41 12.62
N ALA A 18 -20.20 -9.44 13.25
CA ALA A 18 -19.12 -9.70 14.19
C ALA A 18 -19.55 -10.55 15.42
N LEU A 19 -20.82 -10.55 15.79
CA LEU A 19 -21.35 -11.33 16.92
C LEU A 19 -21.86 -12.72 16.50
N GLN A 20 -21.74 -13.07 15.22
CA GLN A 20 -22.09 -14.40 14.71
C GLN A 20 -20.87 -15.32 14.71
N ARG A 21 -21.08 -16.58 15.07
CA ARG A 21 -20.03 -17.60 15.03
C ARG A 21 -19.78 -18.00 13.58
N ALA A 22 -18.56 -17.75 13.11
CA ALA A 22 -18.11 -18.27 11.82
C ALA A 22 -18.06 -19.80 11.88
N ALA A 23 -18.71 -20.46 10.92
CA ALA A 23 -18.80 -21.91 10.88
C ALA A 23 -18.73 -22.43 9.43
N PRO A 24 -17.99 -23.52 9.16
CA PRO A 24 -17.83 -24.07 7.81
C PRO A 24 -19.13 -24.68 7.25
N SER A 25 -20.16 -24.84 8.10
CA SER A 25 -21.51 -25.25 7.73
C SER A 25 -22.55 -24.34 8.37
N PHE A 26 -23.63 -24.10 7.64
CA PHE A 26 -24.83 -23.51 8.19
C PHE A 26 -25.53 -24.52 9.13
N VAL A 27 -26.49 -24.05 9.92
CA VAL A 27 -27.25 -24.93 10.83
C VAL A 27 -27.99 -26.04 10.07
N PHE A 28 -28.61 -25.70 8.94
CA PHE A 28 -29.41 -26.63 8.13
C PHE A 28 -28.87 -26.79 6.70
N GLY A 29 -27.59 -26.50 6.46
CA GLY A 29 -27.04 -26.52 5.11
C GLY A 29 -25.52 -26.45 5.03
N GLN A 30 -25.01 -26.60 3.80
CA GLN A 30 -23.59 -26.47 3.53
C GLN A 30 -23.26 -25.07 3.00
N ARG A 31 -22.14 -24.51 3.45
CA ARG A 31 -21.59 -23.32 2.80
C ARG A 31 -20.98 -23.67 1.43
N PRO A 32 -21.02 -22.73 0.47
CA PRO A 32 -20.29 -22.85 -0.79
C PRO A 32 -18.82 -23.22 -0.53
N ALA A 33 -18.29 -24.17 -1.30
CA ALA A 33 -16.92 -24.65 -1.10
C ALA A 33 -15.88 -23.52 -1.18
N ALA A 34 -16.12 -22.52 -2.04
CA ALA A 34 -15.25 -21.37 -2.22
C ALA A 34 -15.08 -20.51 -0.95
N GLU A 35 -16.05 -20.49 -0.05
CA GLU A 35 -16.01 -19.68 1.17
C GLU A 35 -15.37 -20.41 2.35
N ARG A 36 -15.30 -21.74 2.32
CA ARG A 36 -14.98 -22.56 3.50
C ARG A 36 -13.63 -22.23 4.11
N ASP A 37 -12.60 -22.04 3.29
CA ASP A 37 -11.25 -21.71 3.77
C ASP A 37 -11.24 -20.35 4.51
N LEU A 38 -11.88 -19.34 3.91
CA LEU A 38 -11.99 -18.02 4.52
C LEU A 38 -12.74 -18.07 5.85
N ILE A 39 -13.88 -18.76 5.88
CA ILE A 39 -14.72 -18.87 7.07
C ILE A 39 -14.02 -19.68 8.16
N GLN A 40 -13.32 -20.75 7.81
CA GLN A 40 -12.55 -21.54 8.77
C GLN A 40 -11.44 -20.71 9.42
N MET A 41 -10.72 -19.92 8.62
CA MET A 41 -9.71 -19.00 9.14
C MET A 41 -10.30 -18.01 10.15
N VAL A 42 -11.48 -17.47 9.89
CA VAL A 42 -12.15 -16.52 10.80
C VAL A 42 -12.64 -17.23 12.06
N ALA A 43 -13.20 -18.43 11.93
CA ALA A 43 -13.61 -19.26 13.07
C ALA A 43 -12.42 -19.57 14.00
N ASP A 44 -11.27 -19.90 13.42
CA ASP A 44 -10.02 -20.13 14.15
C ASP A 44 -9.50 -18.87 14.84
N ALA A 45 -9.76 -17.68 14.28
CA ALA A 45 -9.43 -16.41 14.92
C ALA A 45 -10.37 -16.13 16.11
N GLN A 46 -11.68 -16.31 15.93
CA GLN A 46 -12.69 -16.18 16.99
C GLN A 46 -12.40 -17.11 18.17
N ALA A 47 -12.03 -18.37 17.91
CA ALA A 47 -11.70 -19.34 18.95
C ALA A 47 -10.49 -18.95 19.83
N ARG A 48 -9.63 -18.02 19.35
CA ARG A 48 -8.44 -17.53 20.05
C ARG A 48 -8.66 -16.17 20.73
N GLU A 49 -9.87 -15.61 20.66
CA GLU A 49 -10.20 -14.33 21.29
C GLU A 49 -10.17 -14.43 22.82
N ARG A 50 -9.67 -13.38 23.48
CA ARG A 50 -9.61 -13.31 24.94
C ARG A 50 -11.03 -13.05 25.47
N GLY A 51 -11.61 -14.03 26.16
CA GLY A 51 -12.98 -13.96 26.71
C GLY A 51 -13.96 -15.00 26.14
N GLY A 52 -13.51 -15.89 25.24
CA GLY A 52 -14.36 -16.82 24.49
C GLY A 52 -14.60 -16.32 23.08
N ASP A 53 -15.42 -17.03 22.29
CA ASP A 53 -15.66 -16.70 20.88
C ASP A 53 -16.49 -15.43 20.65
N GLY A 54 -17.00 -14.80 21.72
CA GLY A 54 -17.81 -13.56 21.68
C GLY A 54 -19.11 -13.67 20.88
N ALA A 55 -19.39 -14.85 20.35
CA ALA A 55 -20.44 -15.10 19.40
C ALA A 55 -21.70 -15.56 20.13
N THR A 56 -22.81 -14.86 19.90
CA THR A 56 -24.09 -15.19 20.55
C THR A 56 -25.01 -16.01 19.66
N SER A 57 -24.69 -16.12 18.36
CA SER A 57 -25.56 -16.79 17.38
C SER A 57 -24.78 -17.56 16.32
N ARG A 58 -25.49 -18.40 15.56
CA ARG A 58 -24.96 -19.16 14.41
C ARG A 58 -25.82 -18.92 13.18
N THR A 59 -25.17 -18.62 12.06
CA THR A 59 -25.85 -18.36 10.79
C THR A 59 -26.62 -19.59 10.30
N VAL A 60 -27.92 -19.43 10.05
CA VAL A 60 -28.82 -20.49 9.57
C VAL A 60 -28.72 -20.69 8.06
N TYR A 61 -28.55 -19.60 7.31
CA TYR A 61 -28.33 -19.54 5.87
C TYR A 61 -27.79 -18.16 5.52
N ASP A 62 -27.00 -18.05 4.45
CA ASP A 62 -26.53 -16.78 3.90
C ASP A 62 -26.44 -16.86 2.37
N ALA A 63 -26.49 -15.71 1.70
CA ALA A 63 -26.23 -15.62 0.27
C ALA A 63 -24.74 -15.92 -0.01
N PRO A 64 -24.42 -16.61 -1.13
CA PRO A 64 -23.04 -16.82 -1.52
C PRO A 64 -22.34 -15.50 -1.85
N HIS A 65 -21.16 -15.29 -1.26
CA HIS A 65 -20.33 -14.12 -1.51
C HIS A 65 -19.03 -14.52 -2.21
N ALA A 66 -18.56 -13.69 -3.14
CA ALA A 66 -17.24 -13.89 -3.74
C ALA A 66 -16.16 -13.71 -2.66
N PRO A 67 -15.40 -14.77 -2.31
CA PRO A 67 -14.37 -14.66 -1.28
C PRO A 67 -13.22 -13.81 -1.81
N ARG A 68 -12.86 -12.77 -1.05
CA ARG A 68 -11.72 -11.89 -1.34
C ARG A 68 -11.71 -11.36 -2.79
N PRO A 69 -12.66 -10.48 -3.17
CA PRO A 69 -12.81 -10.04 -4.55
C PRO A 69 -11.60 -9.27 -5.11
N TRP A 70 -10.75 -8.71 -4.25
CA TRP A 70 -9.53 -8.00 -4.62
C TRP A 70 -8.34 -8.94 -4.50
N GLY A 71 -7.70 -9.22 -5.64
CA GLY A 71 -6.56 -10.14 -5.70
C GLY A 71 -5.21 -9.42 -5.65
N TRP A 72 -4.17 -10.18 -6.02
CA TRP A 72 -2.78 -9.71 -6.12
C TRP A 72 -2.60 -8.48 -7.03
N ARG A 73 -3.50 -8.26 -8.00
CA ARG A 73 -3.45 -7.09 -8.88
C ARG A 73 -3.54 -5.80 -8.09
N VAL A 74 -4.38 -5.77 -7.05
CA VAL A 74 -4.61 -4.59 -6.20
C VAL A 74 -3.37 -4.23 -5.42
N SER A 75 -2.78 -5.18 -4.73
CA SER A 75 -1.51 -4.96 -4.02
C SER A 75 -0.38 -4.60 -4.98
N THR A 76 -0.28 -5.26 -6.13
CA THR A 76 0.77 -4.95 -7.10
C THR A 76 0.62 -3.55 -7.70
N TYR A 77 -0.59 -3.09 -8.02
CA TYR A 77 -0.73 -1.72 -8.54
C TYR A 77 -0.55 -0.67 -7.45
N LEU A 78 -0.83 -0.97 -6.17
CA LEU A 78 -0.47 -0.06 -5.06
C LEU A 78 1.04 0.09 -4.98
N TRP A 79 1.76 -1.02 -5.10
CA TRP A 79 3.21 -1.06 -5.00
C TRP A 79 3.89 -0.36 -6.17
N THR A 80 3.44 -0.64 -7.41
CA THR A 80 3.98 0.05 -8.59
C THR A 80 3.66 1.53 -8.56
N LYS A 81 2.49 1.92 -8.05
CA LYS A 81 2.11 3.32 -7.86
C LYS A 81 2.98 4.02 -6.82
N SER A 82 3.30 3.35 -5.72
CA SER A 82 4.23 3.83 -4.69
C SER A 82 5.63 4.08 -5.28
N ILE A 83 6.14 3.18 -6.12
CA ILE A 83 7.42 3.37 -6.83
C ILE A 83 7.34 4.58 -7.77
N ALA A 84 6.26 4.69 -8.55
CA ALA A 84 6.06 5.78 -9.49
C ALA A 84 6.05 7.17 -8.82
N ALA A 85 5.15 7.36 -7.87
CA ALA A 85 5.03 8.60 -7.11
C ALA A 85 6.30 8.89 -6.33
N GLY A 86 6.83 7.87 -5.66
CA GLY A 86 8.03 7.93 -4.85
C GLY A 86 9.25 8.42 -5.62
N ALA A 87 9.53 7.85 -6.79
CA ALA A 87 10.70 8.19 -7.58
C ALA A 87 10.73 9.69 -7.94
N LEU A 88 9.59 10.22 -8.40
CA LEU A 88 9.50 11.64 -8.75
C LEU A 88 9.50 12.55 -7.52
N MET A 89 8.82 12.16 -6.43
CA MET A 89 8.87 12.90 -5.16
C MET A 89 10.30 12.96 -4.60
N MET A 90 11.02 11.85 -4.62
CA MET A 90 12.42 11.80 -4.18
C MET A 90 13.30 12.71 -5.01
N ALA A 91 13.13 12.74 -6.34
CA ALA A 91 13.83 13.71 -7.18
C ALA A 91 13.45 15.15 -6.85
N ALA A 92 12.16 15.44 -6.62
CA ALA A 92 11.70 16.78 -6.27
C ALA A 92 12.18 17.25 -4.88
N LEU A 93 12.31 16.34 -3.92
CA LEU A 93 12.85 16.63 -2.58
C LEU A 93 14.36 16.85 -2.61
N THR A 94 15.10 16.06 -3.38
CA THR A 94 16.58 16.04 -3.34
C THR A 94 17.23 17.02 -4.33
N LEU A 95 16.60 17.30 -5.47
CA LEU A 95 17.18 18.17 -6.50
C LEU A 95 17.45 19.62 -6.02
N PRO A 96 16.59 20.27 -5.22
CA PRO A 96 16.91 21.57 -4.64
C PRO A 96 18.11 21.51 -3.67
N LEU A 97 18.23 20.44 -2.88
CA LEU A 97 19.31 20.24 -1.90
C LEU A 97 20.65 20.00 -2.61
N GLU A 98 20.64 19.19 -3.67
CA GLU A 98 21.80 18.96 -4.55
C GLU A 98 22.31 20.27 -5.14
N ARG A 99 21.41 21.09 -5.72
CA ARG A 99 21.77 22.41 -6.27
C ARG A 99 22.31 23.39 -5.24
N ALA A 100 21.87 23.28 -3.99
CA ALA A 100 22.37 24.07 -2.88
C ALA A 100 23.68 23.53 -2.28
N GLY A 101 24.20 22.41 -2.78
CA GLY A 101 25.39 21.73 -2.25
C GLY A 101 25.16 21.01 -0.91
N GLY A 102 23.91 20.88 -0.47
CA GLY A 102 23.55 20.25 0.82
C GLY A 102 23.45 18.73 0.77
N MET A 103 23.55 18.14 -0.41
CA MET A 103 23.43 16.68 -0.61
C MET A 103 24.22 16.24 -1.84
N ALA A 104 25.02 15.19 -1.70
CA ALA A 104 25.66 14.53 -2.83
C ALA A 104 24.67 13.55 -3.47
N ALA A 105 24.09 13.92 -4.61
CA ALA A 105 23.25 13.06 -5.42
C ALA A 105 23.61 13.24 -6.91
N ASP A 106 23.53 12.17 -7.69
CA ASP A 106 23.80 12.25 -9.13
C ASP A 106 22.70 13.04 -9.83
N ALA A 107 23.07 14.20 -10.39
CA ALA A 107 22.15 15.05 -11.13
C ALA A 107 21.47 14.31 -12.29
N SER A 108 22.13 13.36 -12.96
CA SER A 108 21.53 12.57 -14.03
C SER A 108 20.44 11.62 -13.52
N LEU A 109 20.64 11.06 -12.32
CA LEU A 109 19.65 10.21 -11.67
C LEU A 109 18.39 11.00 -11.32
N LEU A 110 18.54 12.20 -10.77
CA LEU A 110 17.42 13.07 -10.41
C LEU A 110 16.69 13.66 -11.63
N ARG A 111 17.44 14.03 -12.68
CA ARG A 111 16.90 14.75 -13.84
C ARG A 111 16.33 13.83 -14.91
N LEU A 112 16.85 12.61 -15.05
CA LEU A 112 16.50 11.68 -16.12
C LEU A 112 15.97 10.36 -15.59
N THR A 113 16.68 9.71 -14.67
CA THR A 113 16.32 8.35 -14.23
C THR A 113 15.04 8.33 -13.42
N ALA A 114 14.87 9.25 -12.47
CA ALA A 114 13.69 9.36 -11.64
C ALA A 114 12.38 9.58 -12.43
N PRO A 115 12.28 10.55 -13.36
CA PRO A 115 11.05 10.71 -14.14
C PRO A 115 10.82 9.56 -15.13
N VAL A 116 11.87 8.93 -15.68
CA VAL A 116 11.71 7.70 -16.50
C VAL A 116 11.11 6.58 -15.68
N LEU A 117 11.63 6.37 -14.47
CA LEU A 117 11.13 5.36 -13.54
C LEU A 117 9.68 5.66 -13.15
N ALA A 118 9.35 6.92 -12.86
CA ALA A 118 8.00 7.36 -12.56
C ALA A 118 7.03 7.06 -13.72
N LEU A 119 7.37 7.44 -14.95
CA LEU A 119 6.54 7.19 -16.13
C LEU A 119 6.35 5.70 -16.41
N LEU A 120 7.42 4.90 -16.32
CA LEU A 120 7.35 3.46 -16.51
C LEU A 120 6.40 2.81 -15.50
N PHE A 121 6.58 3.11 -14.22
CA PHE A 121 5.75 2.53 -13.17
C PHE A 121 4.32 3.08 -13.15
N LEU A 122 4.08 4.33 -13.59
CA LEU A 122 2.73 4.84 -13.84
C LEU A 122 2.04 4.10 -14.99
N ALA A 123 2.76 3.79 -16.07
CA ALA A 123 2.24 3.00 -17.18
C ALA A 123 1.89 1.57 -16.74
N ILE A 124 2.76 0.92 -15.96
CA ILE A 124 2.50 -0.40 -15.37
C ILE A 124 1.27 -0.34 -14.44
N THR A 125 1.22 0.65 -13.54
CA THR A 125 0.09 0.87 -12.63
C THR A 125 -1.22 1.03 -13.41
N SER A 126 -1.21 1.87 -14.45
CA SER A 126 -2.38 2.13 -15.29
C SER A 126 -2.83 0.87 -16.04
N GLY A 127 -1.89 0.08 -16.57
CA GLY A 127 -2.18 -1.20 -17.19
C GLY A 127 -2.81 -2.20 -16.22
N LEU A 128 -2.26 -2.33 -15.00
CA LEU A 128 -2.81 -3.19 -13.96
C LEU A 128 -4.21 -2.75 -13.52
N LEU A 129 -4.45 -1.44 -13.38
CA LEU A 129 -5.77 -0.89 -13.06
C LEU A 129 -6.80 -1.25 -14.13
N VAL A 130 -6.46 -1.12 -15.41
CA VAL A 130 -7.37 -1.51 -16.50
C VAL A 130 -7.64 -3.02 -16.50
N LEU A 131 -6.60 -3.84 -16.28
CA LEU A 131 -6.73 -5.30 -16.23
C LEU A 131 -7.53 -5.79 -15.01
N ASP A 132 -7.52 -5.04 -13.91
CA ASP A 132 -8.30 -5.38 -12.72
C ASP A 132 -9.81 -5.15 -12.90
N LEU A 133 -10.20 -4.27 -13.84
CA LEU A 133 -11.61 -4.07 -14.18
C LEU A 133 -12.24 -5.37 -14.68
N LYS A 134 -13.44 -5.68 -14.19
CA LYS A 134 -14.24 -6.82 -14.71
C LYS A 134 -14.72 -6.59 -16.16
N ARG A 135 -14.73 -5.34 -16.63
CA ARG A 135 -15.07 -4.92 -17.99
C ARG A 135 -13.98 -3.97 -18.53
N PRO A 136 -12.78 -4.48 -18.88
CA PRO A 136 -11.67 -3.66 -19.33
C PRO A 136 -12.00 -2.94 -20.65
N ASP A 137 -12.90 -3.49 -21.47
CA ASP A 137 -13.43 -2.89 -22.70
C ASP A 137 -14.08 -1.50 -22.46
N ARG A 138 -14.51 -1.22 -21.23
CA ARG A 138 -15.21 0.03 -20.88
C ARG A 138 -14.35 1.01 -20.09
N PHE A 139 -13.04 0.80 -19.98
CA PHE A 139 -12.18 1.64 -19.14
C PHE A 139 -12.27 3.14 -19.50
N LEU A 140 -12.45 3.46 -20.78
CA LEU A 140 -12.61 4.83 -21.27
C LEU A 140 -13.83 5.55 -20.66
N TYR A 141 -14.81 4.84 -20.10
CA TYR A 141 -15.93 5.46 -19.40
C TYR A 141 -15.50 6.18 -18.12
N VAL A 142 -14.41 5.76 -17.49
CA VAL A 142 -13.83 6.50 -16.36
C VAL A 142 -13.44 7.91 -16.76
N LEU A 143 -12.98 8.09 -18.01
CA LEU A 143 -12.57 9.38 -18.57
C LEU A 143 -13.73 10.15 -19.17
N PHE A 144 -14.55 9.52 -20.03
CA PHE A 144 -15.58 10.21 -20.81
C PHE A 144 -16.98 10.22 -20.16
N ARG A 145 -17.22 9.38 -19.16
CA ARG A 145 -18.49 9.28 -18.41
C ARG A 145 -18.23 9.30 -16.90
N SER A 146 -17.40 10.24 -16.49
CA SER A 146 -16.85 10.34 -15.15
C SER A 146 -17.91 10.74 -14.10
N ASN A 147 -17.91 10.05 -12.94
CA ASN A 147 -18.59 10.52 -11.73
C ASN A 147 -17.56 11.17 -10.77
N PRO A 148 -17.55 12.50 -10.59
CA PRO A 148 -16.55 13.20 -9.78
C PRO A 148 -16.65 12.93 -8.28
N ARG A 149 -17.69 12.22 -7.80
CA ARG A 149 -17.77 11.75 -6.41
C ARG A 149 -16.98 10.45 -6.17
N SER A 150 -16.60 9.74 -7.22
CA SER A 150 -15.83 8.49 -7.12
C SER A 150 -14.33 8.79 -6.96
N TRP A 151 -13.69 8.17 -5.96
CA TRP A 151 -12.24 8.26 -5.82
C TRP A 151 -11.48 7.50 -6.90
N LEU A 152 -12.11 6.54 -7.58
CA LEU A 152 -11.53 5.88 -8.75
C LEU A 152 -11.34 6.85 -9.92
N VAL A 153 -12.34 7.70 -10.18
CA VAL A 153 -12.28 8.75 -11.21
C VAL A 153 -11.26 9.81 -10.83
N ARG A 154 -11.32 10.33 -9.60
CA ARG A 154 -10.35 11.33 -9.10
C ARG A 154 -8.92 10.81 -9.16
N GLY A 155 -8.70 9.55 -8.74
CA GLY A 155 -7.42 8.88 -8.83
C GLY A 155 -6.90 8.81 -10.27
N SER A 156 -7.77 8.52 -11.24
CA SER A 156 -7.39 8.50 -12.66
C SER A 156 -6.92 9.87 -13.15
N TRP A 157 -7.59 10.96 -12.76
CA TRP A 157 -7.15 12.33 -13.09
C TRP A 157 -5.83 12.70 -12.42
N ILE A 158 -5.64 12.29 -11.16
CA ILE A 158 -4.38 12.50 -10.42
C ILE A 158 -3.23 11.78 -11.15
N LEU A 159 -3.40 10.51 -11.51
CA LEU A 159 -2.40 9.73 -12.23
C LEU A 159 -2.03 10.35 -13.58
N MET A 160 -3.01 10.87 -14.32
CA MET A 160 -2.77 11.57 -15.59
C MET A 160 -1.98 12.87 -15.39
N ALA A 161 -2.33 13.66 -14.37
CA ALA A 161 -1.65 14.91 -14.07
C ALA A 161 -0.20 14.66 -13.60
N ASP A 162 0.01 13.66 -12.75
CA ASP A 162 1.32 13.23 -12.28
C ASP A 162 2.20 12.73 -13.44
N GLY A 163 1.63 11.91 -14.34
CA GLY A 163 2.29 11.49 -15.57
C GLY A 163 2.68 12.66 -16.48
N ALA A 164 1.83 13.69 -16.60
CA ALA A 164 2.15 14.89 -17.36
C ALA A 164 3.32 15.67 -16.74
N VAL A 165 3.34 15.82 -15.41
CA VAL A 165 4.46 16.47 -14.70
C VAL A 165 5.74 15.66 -14.83
N ALA A 166 5.69 14.33 -14.71
CA ALA A 166 6.83 13.46 -14.92
C ALA A 166 7.40 13.58 -16.35
N ALA A 167 6.53 13.65 -17.37
CA ALA A 167 6.92 13.83 -18.76
C ALA A 167 7.58 15.20 -19.00
N LEU A 168 7.01 16.28 -18.44
CA LEU A 168 7.60 17.61 -18.53
C LEU A 168 8.94 17.70 -17.79
N TRP A 169 9.06 17.03 -16.64
CA TRP A 169 10.31 16.94 -15.89
C TRP A 169 11.40 16.23 -16.68
N LEU A 170 11.07 15.11 -17.33
CA LEU A 170 11.97 14.37 -18.21
C LEU A 170 12.38 15.23 -19.42
N LEU A 171 11.43 15.88 -20.08
CA LEU A 171 11.72 16.77 -21.21
C LEU A 171 12.67 17.90 -20.81
N ALA A 172 12.43 18.51 -19.65
CA ALA A 172 13.31 19.53 -19.10
C ALA A 172 14.72 19.00 -18.82
N GLY A 173 14.84 17.76 -18.32
CA GLY A 173 16.11 17.08 -18.13
C GLY A 173 16.86 16.81 -19.44
N LEU A 174 16.15 16.29 -20.45
CA LEU A 174 16.72 15.98 -21.77
C LEU A 174 17.18 17.22 -22.53
N THR A 175 16.49 18.34 -22.36
CA THR A 175 16.79 19.61 -23.03
C THR A 175 17.69 20.54 -22.20
N GLY A 176 18.10 20.14 -20.99
CA GLY A 176 18.95 20.92 -20.12
C GLY A 176 18.27 22.13 -19.44
N HIS A 177 16.94 22.25 -19.51
CA HIS A 177 16.18 23.36 -18.91
C HIS A 177 15.97 23.18 -17.40
N GLY A 178 17.04 23.32 -16.62
CA GLY A 178 17.00 23.16 -15.15
C GLY A 178 16.01 24.10 -14.44
N GLY A 179 15.75 25.28 -14.99
CA GLY A 179 14.74 26.22 -14.47
C GLY A 179 13.32 25.66 -14.53
N LEU A 180 12.97 24.93 -15.59
CA LEU A 180 11.66 24.25 -15.69
C LEU A 180 11.53 23.14 -14.64
N GLN A 181 12.59 22.37 -14.38
CA GLN A 181 12.55 21.38 -13.30
C GLN A 181 12.35 22.04 -11.93
N ALA A 182 12.96 23.20 -11.69
CA ALA A 182 12.77 23.96 -10.46
C ALA A 182 11.32 24.41 -10.25
N THR A 183 10.63 24.85 -11.31
CA THR A 183 9.20 25.22 -11.21
C THR A 183 8.29 24.01 -11.05
N LEU A 184 8.70 22.82 -11.53
CA LEU A 184 7.96 21.57 -11.41
C LEU A 184 8.14 20.86 -10.05
N VAL A 185 9.08 21.30 -9.18
CA VAL A 185 9.30 20.69 -7.84
C VAL A 185 8.01 20.62 -7.04
N LEU A 186 7.32 21.75 -6.85
CA LEU A 186 6.11 21.78 -6.04
C LEU A 186 4.95 20.96 -6.67
N PRO A 187 4.65 21.11 -7.98
CA PRO A 187 3.69 20.23 -8.65
C PRO A 187 4.02 18.75 -8.49
N ALA A 188 5.28 18.34 -8.66
CA ALA A 188 5.71 16.95 -8.54
C ALA A 188 5.52 16.41 -7.11
N LEU A 189 5.81 17.22 -6.07
CA LEU A 189 5.58 16.82 -4.69
C LEU A 189 4.09 16.66 -4.36
N LEU A 190 3.27 17.62 -4.77
CA LEU A 190 1.84 17.60 -4.48
C LEU A 190 1.11 16.48 -5.24
N LEU A 191 1.42 16.32 -6.53
CA LEU A 191 0.83 15.27 -7.35
C LEU A 191 1.37 13.90 -6.99
N GLY A 192 2.66 13.74 -6.69
CA GLY A 192 3.19 12.48 -6.18
C GLY A 192 2.54 12.07 -4.86
N ALA A 193 2.38 13.01 -3.91
CA ALA A 193 1.67 12.75 -2.66
C ALA A 193 0.19 12.40 -2.89
N ALA A 194 -0.47 13.09 -3.83
CA ALA A 194 -1.84 12.77 -4.23
C ALA A 194 -1.93 11.39 -4.90
N THR A 195 -0.99 11.04 -5.80
CA THR A 195 -0.91 9.74 -6.48
C THR A 195 -0.75 8.63 -5.46
N ALA A 196 0.16 8.76 -4.51
CA ALA A 196 0.33 7.81 -3.42
C ALA A 196 -0.94 7.73 -2.56
N GLY A 197 -1.42 8.89 -2.08
CA GLY A 197 -2.43 9.00 -1.02
C GLY A 197 -3.88 8.81 -1.44
N TYR A 198 -4.27 9.04 -2.71
CA TYR A 198 -5.69 8.97 -3.10
C TYR A 198 -6.33 7.60 -2.80
N SER A 199 -5.51 6.54 -2.81
CA SER A 199 -5.99 5.19 -2.50
C SER A 199 -6.51 5.08 -1.07
N ALA A 200 -6.00 5.84 -0.10
CA ALA A 200 -6.54 5.85 1.26
C ALA A 200 -8.02 6.23 1.26
N PHE A 201 -8.41 7.21 0.44
CA PHE A 201 -9.80 7.62 0.32
C PHE A 201 -10.65 6.66 -0.53
N LEU A 202 -10.04 5.97 -1.50
CA LEU A 202 -10.70 4.88 -2.24
C LEU A 202 -11.02 3.70 -1.31
N PHE A 203 -10.07 3.31 -0.46
CA PHE A 203 -10.26 2.33 0.60
C PHE A 203 -11.31 2.80 1.61
N GLY A 204 -11.29 4.08 2.00
CA GLY A 204 -12.30 4.69 2.86
C GLY A 204 -13.72 4.70 2.28
N GLN A 205 -13.89 4.63 0.95
CA GLN A 205 -15.21 4.48 0.31
C GLN A 205 -15.79 3.06 0.43
N ALA A 206 -14.99 2.07 0.83
CA ALA A 206 -15.47 0.72 1.10
C ALA A 206 -16.05 0.62 2.52
N GLU A 207 -17.20 1.27 2.74
CA GLU A 207 -17.81 1.43 4.07
C GLU A 207 -18.08 0.11 4.82
N GLY A 208 -18.24 -1.01 4.10
CA GLY A 208 -18.40 -2.33 4.73
C GLY A 208 -17.11 -2.93 5.28
N ARG A 209 -15.93 -2.31 5.07
CA ARG A 209 -14.63 -2.88 5.39
C ARG A 209 -13.88 -1.97 6.36
N ASP A 210 -14.27 -2.01 7.62
CA ASP A 210 -13.78 -1.08 8.66
C ASP A 210 -12.25 -1.05 8.81
N PHE A 211 -11.56 -2.18 8.59
CA PHE A 211 -10.10 -2.23 8.64
C PHE A 211 -9.45 -1.29 7.61
N TRP A 212 -10.06 -1.11 6.44
CA TRP A 212 -9.55 -0.21 5.40
C TRP A 212 -9.82 1.27 5.66
N GLN A 213 -10.67 1.60 6.65
CA GLN A 213 -10.99 2.97 7.02
C GLN A 213 -10.04 3.55 8.06
N SER A 214 -8.89 2.90 8.32
CA SER A 214 -7.90 3.42 9.26
C SER A 214 -7.46 4.84 8.88
N PRO A 215 -7.44 5.78 9.82
CA PRO A 215 -6.92 7.13 9.59
C PRO A 215 -5.41 7.12 9.30
N LEU A 216 -4.68 6.04 9.66
CA LEU A 216 -3.25 5.90 9.39
C LEU A 216 -2.96 5.44 7.96
N LEU A 217 -3.96 5.03 7.18
CA LEU A 217 -3.74 4.53 5.82
C LEU A 217 -3.13 5.59 4.89
N LEU A 218 -3.54 6.86 5.01
CA LEU A 218 -2.91 7.94 4.23
C LEU A 218 -1.42 8.11 4.60
N PRO A 219 -1.04 8.26 5.89
CA PRO A 219 0.36 8.20 6.31
C PRO A 219 1.11 6.96 5.78
N HIS A 220 0.51 5.77 5.87
CA HIS A 220 1.13 4.54 5.36
C HIS A 220 1.48 4.65 3.88
N LEU A 221 0.57 5.14 3.04
CA LEU A 221 0.79 5.24 1.60
C LEU A 221 1.82 6.31 1.21
N LEU A 222 1.85 7.44 1.94
CA LEU A 222 2.86 8.48 1.70
C LEU A 222 4.26 7.98 2.04
N VAL A 223 4.40 7.27 3.17
CA VAL A 223 5.67 6.69 3.60
C VAL A 223 6.08 5.54 2.69
N ALA A 224 5.13 4.70 2.26
CA ALA A 224 5.34 3.66 1.27
C ALA A 224 5.89 4.23 -0.04
N ALA A 225 5.35 5.35 -0.52
CA ALA A 225 5.86 6.00 -1.72
C ALA A 225 7.31 6.49 -1.55
N LEU A 226 7.63 7.20 -0.46
CA LEU A 226 9.00 7.65 -0.22
C LEU A 226 9.99 6.49 -0.11
N LEU A 227 9.63 5.45 0.65
CA LEU A 227 10.42 4.23 0.81
C LEU A 227 10.62 3.52 -0.54
N ALA A 228 9.55 3.30 -1.29
CA ALA A 228 9.59 2.63 -2.59
C ALA A 228 10.40 3.42 -3.62
N GLY A 229 10.20 4.73 -3.67
CA GLY A 229 10.95 5.63 -4.55
C GLY A 229 12.45 5.62 -4.24
N GLY A 230 12.82 5.78 -2.97
CA GLY A 230 14.23 5.74 -2.54
C GLY A 230 14.88 4.39 -2.85
N ALA A 231 14.23 3.29 -2.50
CA ALA A 231 14.74 1.95 -2.79
C ALA A 231 14.85 1.69 -4.31
N ALA A 232 13.86 2.08 -5.11
CA ALA A 232 13.92 1.88 -6.55
C ALA A 232 15.02 2.72 -7.22
N LEU A 233 15.25 3.94 -6.75
CA LEU A 233 16.36 4.78 -7.23
C LEU A 233 17.73 4.22 -6.84
N ILE A 234 17.89 3.66 -5.64
CA ILE A 234 19.10 2.92 -5.23
C ILE A 234 19.35 1.74 -6.16
N ALA A 235 18.33 0.91 -6.40
CA ALA A 235 18.45 -0.29 -7.22
C ALA A 235 18.80 0.04 -8.67
N VAL A 236 18.10 1.00 -9.29
CA VAL A 236 18.33 1.40 -10.69
C VAL A 236 19.60 2.23 -10.83
N GLY A 237 19.88 3.12 -9.88
CA GLY A 237 21.09 3.96 -9.88
C GLY A 237 22.37 3.13 -9.89
N ALA A 238 22.40 2.04 -9.12
CA ALA A 238 23.52 1.11 -9.13
C ALA A 238 23.72 0.41 -10.49
N MET A 239 22.63 0.12 -11.22
CA MET A 239 22.70 -0.51 -12.55
C MET A 239 23.12 0.46 -13.65
N VAL A 240 22.65 1.72 -13.59
CA VAL A 240 22.86 2.71 -14.64
C VAL A 240 24.18 3.45 -14.47
N ALA A 241 24.49 3.90 -13.26
CA ALA A 241 25.67 4.73 -13.02
C ALA A 241 26.94 3.90 -12.84
N GLY A 242 26.85 2.67 -12.31
CA GLY A 242 28.02 1.84 -12.01
C GLY A 242 28.99 2.46 -10.99
N ARG A 243 28.59 3.54 -10.31
CA ARG A 243 29.41 4.29 -9.34
C ARG A 243 28.80 4.21 -7.94
N ALA A 244 29.65 3.98 -6.94
CA ALA A 244 29.24 3.73 -5.56
C ALA A 244 28.73 4.99 -4.82
N ASP A 245 29.15 6.18 -5.26
CA ASP A 245 28.77 7.50 -4.75
C ASP A 245 27.31 7.86 -5.04
N VAL A 246 26.74 7.36 -6.14
CA VAL A 246 25.34 7.60 -6.53
C VAL A 246 24.32 6.93 -5.60
N VAL A 247 24.75 5.89 -4.88
CA VAL A 247 23.89 5.05 -4.06
C VAL A 247 23.72 5.61 -2.64
N THR A 248 24.73 6.30 -2.10
CA THR A 248 24.75 6.73 -0.69
C THR A 248 23.82 7.90 -0.39
N GLY A 249 23.53 8.75 -1.37
CA GLY A 249 22.62 9.89 -1.18
C GLY A 249 21.22 9.47 -0.73
N PHE A 250 20.74 8.30 -1.16
CA PHE A 250 19.40 7.84 -0.83
C PHE A 250 19.31 6.97 0.43
N ASP A 251 20.44 6.67 1.08
CA ASP A 251 20.46 5.85 2.29
C ASP A 251 19.69 6.53 3.45
N PRO A 252 19.90 7.83 3.79
CA PRO A 252 19.16 8.45 4.89
C PRO A 252 17.63 8.51 4.66
N PRO A 253 17.13 8.91 3.47
CA PRO A 253 15.70 8.81 3.18
C PRO A 253 15.15 7.39 3.26
N LEU A 254 15.88 6.38 2.79
CA LEU A 254 15.45 4.99 2.87
C LEU A 254 15.39 4.52 4.33
N ILE A 255 16.40 4.83 5.15
CA ILE A 255 16.42 4.51 6.59
C ILE A 255 15.24 5.20 7.29
N GLY A 256 15.04 6.49 7.05
CA GLY A 256 13.91 7.24 7.61
C GLY A 256 12.56 6.64 7.21
N GLY A 257 12.42 6.24 5.93
CA GLY A 257 11.25 5.54 5.41
C GLY A 257 11.01 4.20 6.09
N LEU A 258 12.04 3.37 6.27
CA LEU A 258 11.96 2.07 6.96
C LEU A 258 11.51 2.25 8.41
N VAL A 259 12.13 3.19 9.14
CA VAL A 259 11.78 3.47 10.54
C VAL A 259 10.33 3.94 10.64
N LEU A 260 9.93 4.92 9.83
CA LEU A 260 8.58 5.47 9.87
C LEU A 260 7.54 4.43 9.42
N HIS A 261 7.87 3.59 8.43
CA HIS A 261 7.01 2.48 8.02
C HIS A 261 6.83 1.50 9.18
N GLY A 262 7.90 1.12 9.88
CA GLY A 262 7.85 0.29 11.08
C GLY A 262 6.98 0.90 12.19
N VAL A 263 7.17 2.18 12.50
CA VAL A 263 6.35 2.90 13.50
C VAL A 263 4.87 2.85 13.13
N LEU A 264 4.52 3.15 11.88
CA LEU A 264 3.15 3.12 11.42
C LEU A 264 2.56 1.69 11.53
N LEU A 265 3.29 0.67 11.07
CA LEU A 265 2.87 -0.73 11.16
C LEU A 265 2.55 -1.17 12.59
N PHE A 266 3.46 -0.86 13.53
CA PHE A 266 3.25 -1.24 14.93
C PHE A 266 2.19 -0.38 15.61
N SER A 267 2.00 0.88 15.21
CA SER A 267 0.90 1.71 15.72
C SER A 267 -0.47 1.21 15.22
N GLU A 268 -0.55 0.74 13.97
CA GLU A 268 -1.77 0.23 13.37
C GLU A 268 -2.16 -1.13 13.97
N LEU A 269 -1.20 -2.06 14.11
CA LEU A 269 -1.49 -3.42 14.55
C LEU A 269 -1.36 -3.65 16.06
N GLY A 270 -0.64 -2.78 16.76
CA GLY A 270 -0.32 -2.94 18.18
C GLY A 270 -1.36 -2.34 19.14
N VAL A 271 -2.24 -1.46 18.65
CA VAL A 271 -3.27 -0.81 19.46
C VAL A 271 -4.48 -1.73 19.68
N THR A 272 -5.14 -1.57 20.82
CA THR A 272 -6.43 -2.23 21.08
C THR A 272 -7.54 -1.59 20.26
N HIS A 273 -8.16 -2.37 19.38
CA HIS A 273 -9.24 -1.91 18.52
C HIS A 273 -10.60 -2.09 19.22
N ALA A 274 -11.39 -1.02 19.30
CA ALA A 274 -12.75 -1.08 19.84
C ALA A 274 -13.71 -1.83 18.91
N ASN A 275 -13.42 -1.84 17.61
CA ASN A 275 -14.19 -2.56 16.59
C ASN A 275 -13.66 -3.99 16.46
N LEU A 276 -14.55 -4.97 16.64
CA LEU A 276 -14.21 -6.40 16.58
C LEU A 276 -13.70 -6.83 15.21
N ASP A 277 -14.23 -6.29 14.12
CA ASP A 277 -13.82 -6.66 12.76
C ASP A 277 -12.39 -6.18 12.48
N VAL A 278 -12.06 -4.98 12.93
CA VAL A 278 -10.70 -4.43 12.85
C VAL A 278 -9.74 -5.24 13.74
N ALA A 279 -10.16 -5.57 14.97
CA ALA A 279 -9.38 -6.40 15.89
C ALA A 279 -9.07 -7.79 15.30
N ARG A 280 -10.06 -8.42 14.67
CA ARG A 280 -9.91 -9.72 13.99
C ARG A 280 -8.99 -9.61 12.78
N ALA A 281 -9.16 -8.60 11.94
CA ALA A 281 -8.28 -8.39 10.79
C ALA A 281 -6.82 -8.21 11.22
N ALA A 282 -6.55 -7.42 12.26
CA ALA A 282 -5.23 -7.27 12.85
C ALA A 282 -4.70 -8.59 13.47
N ALA A 283 -5.56 -9.38 14.11
CA ALA A 283 -5.20 -10.69 14.66
C ALA A 283 -4.83 -11.70 13.57
N LEU A 284 -5.52 -11.69 12.43
CA LEU A 284 -5.20 -12.53 11.28
C LEU A 284 -3.78 -12.26 10.76
N ILE A 285 -3.36 -10.99 10.74
CA ILE A 285 -2.02 -10.55 10.36
C ILE A 285 -0.99 -10.97 11.42
N THR A 286 -1.23 -10.64 12.69
CA THR A 286 -0.19 -10.72 13.73
C THR A 286 -0.02 -12.10 14.35
N ARG A 287 -1.11 -12.88 14.47
CA ARG A 287 -1.14 -14.18 15.19
C ARG A 287 -1.82 -15.30 14.41
N GLY A 288 -2.63 -14.95 13.41
CA GLY A 288 -3.39 -15.88 12.58
C GLY A 288 -2.57 -16.45 11.41
N PRO A 289 -3.24 -16.88 10.33
CA PRO A 289 -2.59 -17.57 9.21
C PRO A 289 -1.55 -16.73 8.48
N TYR A 290 -1.65 -15.41 8.52
CA TYR A 290 -0.72 -14.52 7.81
C TYR A 290 0.53 -14.17 8.62
N ARG A 291 0.64 -14.64 9.88
CA ARG A 291 1.75 -14.28 10.77
C ARG A 291 3.13 -14.57 10.21
N GLY A 292 3.29 -15.65 9.44
CA GLY A 292 4.58 -16.02 8.85
C GLY A 292 5.04 -15.01 7.80
N VAL A 293 4.11 -14.58 6.94
CA VAL A 293 4.36 -13.55 5.92
C VAL A 293 4.60 -12.20 6.59
N PHE A 294 3.84 -11.86 7.61
CA PHE A 294 4.01 -10.60 8.35
C PHE A 294 5.35 -10.55 9.08
N TRP A 295 5.60 -11.45 10.03
CA TRP A 295 6.81 -11.41 10.85
C TRP A 295 8.07 -11.73 10.05
N GLY A 296 8.03 -12.77 9.22
CA GLY A 296 9.20 -13.18 8.43
C GLY A 296 9.43 -12.27 7.23
N GLY A 297 8.39 -12.03 6.43
CA GLY A 297 8.48 -11.30 5.17
C GLY A 297 8.50 -9.78 5.33
N VAL A 298 7.54 -9.21 6.05
CA VAL A 298 7.44 -7.75 6.21
C VAL A 298 8.43 -7.24 7.27
N VAL A 299 8.40 -7.81 8.48
CA VAL A 299 9.19 -7.27 9.61
C VAL A 299 10.66 -7.66 9.51
N VAL A 300 10.98 -8.96 9.45
CA VAL A 300 12.39 -9.40 9.45
C VAL A 300 13.04 -9.11 8.10
N ALA A 301 12.48 -9.63 7.00
CA ALA A 301 13.09 -9.48 5.68
C ALA A 301 12.86 -8.09 5.06
N GLY A 302 11.74 -7.43 5.34
CA GLY A 302 11.35 -6.17 4.72
C GLY A 302 11.77 -4.89 5.47
N LEU A 303 11.94 -4.96 6.79
CA LEU A 303 12.36 -3.82 7.61
C LEU A 303 13.75 -4.03 8.23
N GLY A 304 13.91 -5.14 8.97
CA GLY A 304 15.14 -5.41 9.72
C GLY A 304 16.34 -5.65 8.82
N LEU A 305 16.21 -6.55 7.85
CA LEU A 305 17.31 -6.92 6.96
C LEU A 305 17.82 -5.74 6.11
N PRO A 306 16.96 -4.91 5.46
CA PRO A 306 17.43 -3.72 4.75
C PRO A 306 18.20 -2.77 5.64
N PHE A 307 17.72 -2.52 6.86
CA PHE A 307 18.41 -1.65 7.81
C PHE A 307 19.82 -2.17 8.12
N VAL A 308 19.95 -3.46 8.44
CA VAL A 308 21.25 -4.09 8.71
C VAL A 308 22.17 -4.06 7.49
N LEU A 309 21.63 -4.32 6.29
CA LEU A 309 22.39 -4.31 5.04
C LEU A 309 22.93 -2.92 4.70
N LEU A 310 22.16 -1.84 4.95
CA LEU A 310 22.63 -0.47 4.76
C LEU A 310 23.78 -0.14 5.72
N MET A 311 23.66 -0.47 7.01
CA MET A 311 24.73 -0.27 7.99
C MET A 311 25.99 -1.08 7.63
N ALA A 312 25.83 -2.31 7.17
CA ALA A 312 26.94 -3.15 6.73
C ALA A 312 27.60 -2.60 5.45
N ALA A 313 26.83 -1.99 4.54
CA ALA A 313 27.35 -1.37 3.32
C ALA A 313 28.28 -0.18 3.62
N ASP A 314 27.98 0.59 4.67
CA ASP A 314 28.82 1.70 5.13
C ASP A 314 30.13 1.19 5.75
N VAL A 315 30.04 0.19 6.64
CA VAL A 315 31.22 -0.38 7.33
C VAL A 315 32.14 -1.13 6.36
N ALA A 316 31.58 -1.93 5.45
CA ALA A 316 32.35 -2.77 4.54
C ALA A 316 32.72 -2.06 3.21
N GLY A 317 32.12 -0.90 2.92
CA GLY A 317 32.30 -0.20 1.65
C GLY A 317 31.72 -0.94 0.44
N LEU A 318 30.78 -1.88 0.64
CA LEU A 318 30.24 -2.76 -0.40
C LEU A 318 28.93 -2.21 -0.98
N SER A 319 29.01 -1.54 -2.14
CA SER A 319 27.82 -1.01 -2.85
C SER A 319 26.74 -2.06 -3.20
N PRO A 320 27.04 -3.36 -3.47
CA PRO A 320 25.99 -4.34 -3.74
C PRO A 320 25.04 -4.57 -2.56
N LEU A 321 25.48 -4.34 -1.33
CA LEU A 321 24.64 -4.51 -0.14
C LEU A 321 23.49 -3.49 -0.09
N ARG A 322 23.69 -2.28 -0.62
CA ARG A 322 22.63 -1.26 -0.73
C ARG A 322 21.55 -1.66 -1.73
N VAL A 323 21.95 -2.24 -2.85
CA VAL A 323 21.01 -2.78 -3.85
C VAL A 323 20.19 -3.91 -3.24
N LEU A 324 20.84 -4.81 -2.49
CA LEU A 324 20.16 -5.89 -1.80
C LEU A 324 19.17 -5.36 -0.75
N ALA A 325 19.57 -4.34 0.02
CA ALA A 325 18.70 -3.65 0.97
C ALA A 325 17.45 -3.06 0.29
N ALA A 326 17.64 -2.37 -0.84
CA ALA A 326 16.54 -1.81 -1.62
C ALA A 326 15.58 -2.87 -2.14
N VAL A 327 16.09 -3.98 -2.67
CA VAL A 327 15.26 -5.09 -3.17
C VAL A 327 14.43 -5.70 -2.04
N PHE A 328 15.03 -5.95 -0.88
CA PHE A 328 14.31 -6.49 0.28
C PHE A 328 13.28 -5.50 0.85
N ALA A 329 13.60 -4.20 0.90
CA ALA A 329 12.67 -3.16 1.33
C ALA A 329 11.43 -3.10 0.40
N LEU A 330 11.66 -3.13 -0.91
CA LEU A 330 10.60 -3.17 -1.91
C LEU A 330 9.74 -4.43 -1.82
N ALA A 331 10.35 -5.60 -1.66
CA ALA A 331 9.64 -6.86 -1.50
C ALA A 331 8.80 -6.89 -0.20
N GLY A 332 9.36 -6.41 0.90
CA GLY A 332 8.67 -6.26 2.18
C GLY A 332 7.46 -5.35 2.09
N LEU A 333 7.59 -4.22 1.38
CA LEU A 333 6.50 -3.29 1.15
C LEU A 333 5.37 -3.92 0.32
N TRP A 334 5.69 -4.66 -0.75
CA TRP A 334 4.69 -5.36 -1.54
C TRP A 334 3.92 -6.39 -0.70
N LEU A 335 4.64 -7.15 0.14
CA LEU A 335 4.03 -8.11 1.07
C LEU A 335 3.10 -7.41 2.07
N TRP A 336 3.48 -6.23 2.58
CA TRP A 336 2.62 -5.45 3.46
C TRP A 336 1.32 -5.03 2.77
N GLU A 337 1.40 -4.49 1.55
CA GLU A 337 0.22 -4.05 0.80
C GLU A 337 -0.70 -5.23 0.44
N ASP A 338 -0.13 -6.40 0.11
CA ASP A 338 -0.88 -7.64 -0.09
C ASP A 338 -1.59 -8.11 1.19
N LEU A 339 -0.91 -8.06 2.34
CA LEU A 339 -1.52 -8.36 3.63
C LEU A 339 -2.63 -7.37 4.01
N TRP A 340 -2.43 -6.07 3.76
CA TRP A 340 -3.44 -5.03 4.01
C TRP A 340 -4.74 -5.29 3.23
N VAL A 341 -4.60 -5.58 1.93
CA VAL A 341 -5.74 -5.90 1.06
C VAL A 341 -6.40 -7.20 1.51
N LYS A 342 -5.63 -8.27 1.75
CA LYS A 342 -6.17 -9.56 2.18
C LYS A 342 -6.89 -9.50 3.51
N ALA A 343 -6.32 -8.82 4.50
CA ALA A 343 -6.89 -8.74 5.85
C ALA A 343 -8.23 -8.00 5.86
N GLY A 344 -8.33 -6.84 5.20
CA GLY A 344 -9.58 -6.06 5.19
C GLY A 344 -10.75 -6.80 4.56
N GLN A 345 -10.52 -7.60 3.53
CA GLN A 345 -11.57 -8.41 2.90
C GLN A 345 -11.78 -9.81 3.51
N SER A 346 -11.02 -10.16 4.56
CA SER A 346 -11.08 -11.49 5.17
C SER A 346 -12.19 -11.64 6.23
N ILE A 347 -12.72 -10.53 6.74
CA ILE A 347 -13.83 -10.57 7.71
C ILE A 347 -15.17 -10.71 6.96
N PRO A 348 -16.08 -11.62 7.35
CA PRO A 348 -17.38 -11.73 6.70
C PRO A 348 -18.24 -10.47 6.90
N LEU A 349 -19.05 -10.12 5.90
CA LEU A 349 -19.99 -8.98 5.97
C LEU A 349 -21.40 -9.41 6.40
N SER A 350 -21.64 -10.71 6.47
CA SER A 350 -22.89 -11.39 6.78
C SER A 350 -22.59 -12.79 7.32
#